data_AF-A0A6I9Z6Z3-F1
#
_entry.id   AF-A0A6I9Z6Z3-F1
#
_cell.length_a   1.000
_cell.length_b   1.000
_cell.length_c   1.000
_cell.angle_alpha   90.00
_cell.angle_beta   90.00
_cell.angle_gamma   90.00
#
_symmetry.space_group_name_H-M   'P 1'
#
loop_
_entity.id
_entity.type
_entity.pdbx_description
1 polymer ?
#
loop_
_entity_poly.entity_id
_entity_poly.type
_entity_poly.pdbx_seq_one_letter_code
_entity_poly.pdbx_strand_id
1 'polypeptide(L)'
;MGMEMDPLLHALSYFRRRKFQLCSDLCSQVLEKEPGDQAAWCLKMRALTEMVYVDEIEVDQEGIAEMMLDENAIAQVARPGTSLKMPGTGNGAGPSKAIRPVTQTGRPLTGFVRPSTQAGRPGSIEQALKTPRTAHTARPMTSASGRYVRLGTASMLTNPDGPFINISKLNLNNYAQKPKLAKALFEYIFHHESDVKNVSIVI
;
A
#
# COMPACT_ATOMS: atom_id res chain seq x y z
N MET A 1 1.81 -45.60 -17.95
CA MET A 1 2.63 -44.40 -17.70
C MET A 1 1.70 -43.31 -17.21
N GLY A 2 1.72 -43.00 -15.91
CA GLY A 2 0.91 -41.91 -15.39
C GLY A 2 1.41 -40.60 -16.00
N MET A 3 0.51 -39.81 -16.59
CA MET A 3 0.85 -38.45 -17.01
C MET A 3 1.10 -37.63 -15.75
N GLU A 4 2.36 -37.45 -15.37
CA GLU A 4 2.71 -36.41 -14.40
C GLU A 4 2.30 -35.06 -14.99
N MET A 5 1.43 -34.35 -14.27
CA MET A 5 0.99 -33.03 -14.67
C MET A 5 2.18 -32.07 -14.59
N ASP A 6 2.41 -31.29 -15.65
CA ASP A 6 3.48 -30.29 -15.67
C ASP A 6 3.36 -29.35 -14.45
N PRO A 7 4.40 -29.27 -13.59
CA PRO A 7 4.35 -28.44 -12.39
C PRO A 7 4.10 -26.97 -12.71
N LEU A 8 4.68 -26.44 -13.78
CA LEU A 8 4.51 -25.02 -14.13
C LEU A 8 3.05 -24.72 -14.52
N LEU A 9 2.44 -25.59 -15.33
CA LEU A 9 1.02 -25.47 -15.68
C LEU A 9 0.10 -25.57 -14.44
N HIS A 10 0.45 -26.42 -13.48
CA HIS A 10 -0.29 -26.54 -12.23
C HIS A 10 -0.17 -25.28 -11.36
N ALA A 11 1.03 -24.70 -11.23
CA ALA A 11 1.23 -23.41 -10.57
C ALA A 11 0.42 -22.30 -11.23
N LEU A 12 0.42 -22.21 -12.57
CA LEU A 12 -0.38 -21.23 -13.31
C LEU A 12 -1.88 -21.39 -13.03
N SER A 13 -2.36 -22.63 -12.93
CA SER A 13 -3.74 -22.92 -12.55
C SER A 13 -4.05 -22.46 -11.12
N TYR A 14 -3.12 -22.61 -10.17
CA TYR A 14 -3.27 -22.06 -8.82
C TYR A 14 -3.30 -20.54 -8.80
N PHE A 15 -2.40 -19.89 -9.52
CA PHE A 15 -2.36 -18.43 -9.65
C PHE A 15 -3.68 -17.87 -10.19
N ARG A 16 -4.20 -18.44 -11.27
CA ARG A 16 -5.49 -18.00 -11.87
C ARG A 16 -6.68 -18.15 -10.91
N ARG A 17 -6.62 -19.13 -9.99
CA ARG A 17 -7.64 -19.37 -8.97
C ARG A 17 -7.40 -18.57 -7.68
N ARG A 18 -6.47 -17.62 -7.68
CA ARG A 18 -6.04 -16.82 -6.51
C ARG A 18 -5.54 -17.66 -5.34
N LYS A 19 -5.05 -18.88 -5.60
CA LYS A 19 -4.40 -19.74 -4.61
C LYS A 19 -2.91 -19.43 -4.57
N PHE A 20 -2.57 -18.22 -4.12
CA PHE A 20 -1.21 -17.68 -4.23
C PHE A 20 -0.19 -18.46 -3.41
N GLN A 21 -0.56 -18.97 -2.23
CA GLN A 21 0.35 -19.73 -1.36
C GLN A 21 0.82 -21.01 -2.04
N LEU A 22 -0.12 -21.84 -2.48
CA LEU A 22 0.17 -23.07 -3.23
C LEU A 22 0.95 -22.81 -4.53
N CYS A 23 0.70 -21.68 -5.19
CA CYS A 23 1.46 -21.27 -6.36
C CYS A 23 2.93 -20.96 -6.00
N SER A 24 3.15 -20.17 -4.94
CA SER A 24 4.49 -19.81 -4.46
C SER A 24 5.27 -21.07 -4.05
N ASP A 25 4.65 -21.96 -3.28
CA ASP A 25 5.28 -23.19 -2.80
C ASP A 25 5.70 -24.10 -3.95
N LEU A 26 4.83 -24.27 -4.94
CA LEU A 26 5.12 -25.11 -6.11
C LEU A 26 6.17 -24.47 -7.01
N CYS A 27 6.17 -23.15 -7.18
CA CYS A 27 7.24 -22.44 -7.86
C CYS A 27 8.59 -22.54 -7.12
N SER A 28 8.61 -22.56 -5.78
CA SER A 28 9.83 -22.83 -5.02
C SER A 28 10.42 -24.21 -5.36
N GLN A 29 9.58 -25.24 -5.38
CA GLN A 29 10.00 -26.60 -5.75
C GLN A 29 10.53 -26.70 -7.18
N VAL A 30 9.95 -25.94 -8.12
CA VAL A 30 10.45 -25.88 -9.51
C VAL A 30 11.81 -25.18 -9.56
N LEU A 31 11.97 -24.05 -8.86
CA LEU A 31 13.22 -23.28 -8.84
C LEU A 31 14.36 -24.02 -8.11
N GLU A 32 14.06 -24.87 -7.14
CA GLU A 32 15.05 -25.75 -6.50
C GLU A 32 15.61 -26.79 -7.48
N LYS A 33 14.76 -27.31 -8.38
CA LYS A 33 15.16 -28.28 -9.41
C LYS A 33 15.85 -27.59 -10.59
N GLU A 34 15.32 -26.45 -11.02
CA GLU A 34 15.81 -25.68 -12.16
C GLU A 34 15.94 -24.19 -11.79
N PRO A 35 17.12 -23.76 -11.29
CA PRO A 35 17.33 -22.38 -10.85
C PRO A 35 17.24 -21.33 -11.96
N GLY A 36 17.32 -21.75 -13.22
CA GLY A 36 17.30 -20.87 -14.40
C GLY A 36 15.92 -20.56 -14.97
N ASP A 37 14.84 -21.17 -14.44
CA ASP A 37 13.51 -20.99 -15.00
C ASP A 37 12.92 -19.61 -14.68
N GLN A 38 13.00 -18.71 -15.66
CA GLN A 38 12.45 -17.36 -15.59
C GLN A 38 10.92 -17.33 -15.47
N ALA A 39 10.21 -18.36 -15.95
CA ALA A 39 8.76 -18.43 -15.90
C ALA A 39 8.28 -18.72 -14.47
N ALA A 40 8.83 -19.76 -13.83
CA ALA A 40 8.57 -20.04 -12.42
C ALA A 40 8.99 -18.88 -11.51
N TRP A 41 10.13 -18.23 -11.83
CA TRP A 41 10.60 -17.06 -11.08
C TRP A 41 9.61 -15.88 -11.16
N CYS A 42 9.16 -15.54 -12.37
CA CYS A 42 8.17 -14.48 -12.59
C CYS A 42 6.82 -14.81 -11.93
N LEU A 43 6.37 -16.06 -12.04
CA LEU A 43 5.10 -16.48 -11.45
C LEU A 43 5.13 -16.43 -9.92
N LYS A 44 6.25 -16.81 -9.30
CA LYS A 44 6.46 -16.69 -7.86
C LYS A 44 6.47 -15.23 -7.41
N MET A 45 7.19 -14.34 -8.11
CA MET A 45 7.17 -12.90 -7.83
C MET A 45 5.73 -12.37 -7.81
N ARG A 46 4.96 -12.66 -8.87
CA ARG A 46 3.57 -12.20 -8.95
C ARG A 46 2.69 -12.80 -7.86
N ALA A 47 2.84 -14.07 -7.54
CA ALA A 47 2.08 -14.70 -6.46
C ALA A 47 2.35 -14.00 -5.11
N LEU A 48 3.62 -13.72 -4.79
CA LEU A 48 3.99 -13.01 -3.56
C LEU A 48 3.45 -11.57 -3.54
N THR A 49 3.54 -10.85 -4.65
CA THR A 49 2.98 -9.50 -4.77
C THR A 49 1.47 -9.50 -4.55
N GLU A 50 0.74 -10.39 -5.21
CA GLU A 50 -0.73 -10.45 -5.14
C GLU A 50 -1.26 -10.90 -3.76
N MET A 51 -0.44 -11.56 -2.94
CA MET A 51 -0.81 -11.84 -1.53
C MET A 51 -0.91 -10.58 -0.67
N VAL A 52 -0.09 -9.57 -0.97
CA VAL A 52 0.02 -8.34 -0.17
C VAL A 52 -0.46 -7.11 -0.93
N TYR A 53 -0.93 -7.29 -2.16
CA TYR A 53 -1.37 -6.22 -3.04
C TYR A 53 -2.53 -5.45 -2.41
N VAL A 54 -2.42 -4.12 -2.43
CA VAL A 54 -3.48 -3.20 -2.06
C VAL A 54 -3.52 -2.11 -3.12
N ASP A 55 -4.73 -1.72 -3.54
CA ASP A 55 -4.90 -0.66 -4.53
C ASP A 55 -4.42 0.68 -3.97
N GLU A 56 -3.51 1.33 -4.69
CA GLU A 56 -2.88 2.57 -4.27
C GLU A 56 -3.83 3.75 -4.25
N ILE A 57 -4.95 3.67 -4.98
CA ILE A 57 -5.99 4.71 -4.97
C ILE A 57 -6.68 4.76 -3.60
N GLU A 58 -6.82 3.61 -2.93
CA GLU A 58 -7.48 3.53 -1.63
C GLU A 58 -6.53 3.78 -0.46
N VAL A 59 -5.22 3.64 -0.67
CA VAL A 59 -4.17 3.74 0.36
C VAL A 59 -3.58 5.16 0.41
N ASP A 60 -4.46 6.15 0.43
CA ASP A 60 -4.06 7.54 0.70
C ASP A 60 -4.16 7.81 2.21
N GLN A 61 -3.03 7.68 2.92
CA GLN A 61 -2.93 7.93 4.36
C GLN A 61 -1.96 9.08 4.63
N GLU A 62 -2.50 10.22 5.07
CA GLU A 62 -1.71 11.36 5.55
C GLU A 62 -1.28 11.12 7.01
N GLY A 63 0.02 11.26 7.30
CA GLY A 63 0.55 11.26 8.66
C GLY A 63 0.61 12.66 9.27
N ILE A 64 1.16 12.77 10.48
CA ILE A 64 1.26 14.06 11.19
C ILE A 64 2.17 15.03 10.43
N ALA A 65 3.28 14.55 9.86
CA ALA A 65 4.22 15.35 9.10
C ALA A 65 3.58 15.92 7.83
N GLU A 66 2.88 15.08 7.05
CA GLU A 66 2.22 15.52 5.82
C GLU A 66 1.07 16.50 6.10
N MET A 67 0.37 16.35 7.23
CA MET A 67 -0.70 17.28 7.57
C MET A 67 -0.18 18.66 8.01
N MET A 68 0.92 18.69 8.77
CA MET A 68 1.37 19.89 9.52
C MET A 68 2.61 20.56 8.96
N LEU A 69 3.55 19.79 8.42
CA LEU A 69 4.86 20.27 7.97
C LEU A 69 4.93 20.39 6.44
N ASP A 70 4.03 19.71 5.72
CA ASP A 70 3.97 19.74 4.26
C ASP A 70 2.90 20.71 3.77
N GLU A 71 3.33 21.89 3.32
CA GLU A 71 2.46 22.95 2.84
C GLU A 71 2.46 23.04 1.30
N ASN A 72 1.53 22.30 0.68
CA ASN A 72 1.36 22.29 -0.77
C ASN A 72 0.24 23.22 -1.28
N ALA A 73 -0.45 23.94 -0.40
CA ALA A 73 -1.55 24.82 -0.78
C ALA A 73 -1.04 26.24 -1.13
N ILE A 74 -1.35 26.72 -2.35
CA ILE A 74 -0.95 28.06 -2.80
C ILE A 74 -1.62 29.17 -1.97
N ALA A 75 -2.91 29.02 -1.70
CA ALA A 75 -3.68 30.02 -0.94
C ALA A 75 -3.62 29.73 0.56
N GLN A 76 -3.04 30.67 1.31
CA GLN A 76 -3.02 30.65 2.78
C GLN A 76 -4.42 30.87 3.37
N VAL A 77 -5.13 31.86 2.83
CA VAL A 77 -6.51 32.21 3.24
C VAL A 77 -7.41 32.11 2.02
N ALA A 78 -7.84 30.90 1.70
CA ALA A 78 -8.78 30.66 0.62
C ALA A 78 -10.18 31.20 0.98
N ARG A 79 -10.94 31.64 -0.03
CA ARG A 79 -12.34 32.04 0.17
C ARG A 79 -13.16 30.83 0.67
N PRO A 80 -14.15 31.03 1.56
CA PRO A 80 -15.02 29.94 2.00
C PRO A 80 -15.66 29.21 0.81
N GLY A 81 -15.61 27.88 0.81
CA GLY A 81 -16.12 27.05 -0.28
C GLY A 81 -15.11 26.74 -1.40
N THR A 82 -13.94 27.38 -1.43
CA THR A 82 -12.88 27.10 -2.43
C THR A 82 -11.70 26.31 -1.86
N SER A 83 -11.83 25.72 -0.67
CA SER A 83 -10.80 24.90 -0.01
C SER A 83 -11.43 23.78 0.82
N LEU A 84 -10.72 22.65 0.90
CA LEU A 84 -11.11 21.49 1.70
C LEU A 84 -10.61 21.55 3.16
N LYS A 85 -9.67 22.47 3.48
CA LYS A 85 -9.08 22.61 4.82
C LYS A 85 -10.12 23.02 5.87
N MET A 86 -11.02 23.92 5.50
CA MET A 86 -12.08 24.43 6.38
C MET A 86 -13.38 23.63 6.18
N PRO A 87 -14.06 23.20 7.26
CA PRO A 87 -15.35 22.54 7.13
C PRO A 87 -16.41 23.52 6.61
N GLY A 88 -16.98 23.24 5.42
CA GLY A 88 -18.06 24.05 4.84
C GLY A 88 -19.42 23.91 5.54
N THR A 89 -19.55 23.02 6.54
CA THR A 89 -20.83 22.74 7.20
C THR A 89 -21.26 23.82 8.18
N GLY A 90 -20.46 24.87 8.40
CA GLY A 90 -20.83 26.03 9.23
C GLY A 90 -21.99 26.85 8.64
N ASN A 91 -22.27 26.71 7.35
CA ASN A 91 -23.24 27.55 6.62
C ASN A 91 -24.63 26.91 6.46
N GLY A 92 -25.05 26.02 7.38
CA GLY A 92 -26.44 25.54 7.45
C GLY A 92 -26.90 24.52 6.38
N ALA A 93 -25.98 24.03 5.53
CA ALA A 93 -26.31 23.11 4.43
C ALA A 93 -26.47 21.63 4.85
N GLY A 94 -26.58 21.31 6.14
CA GLY A 94 -26.64 19.93 6.64
C GLY A 94 -27.31 19.78 8.00
N PRO A 95 -27.57 18.55 8.46
CA PRO A 95 -28.23 18.30 9.75
C PRO A 95 -27.43 18.89 10.90
N SER A 96 -28.13 19.51 11.84
CA SER A 96 -27.52 20.14 13.00
C SER A 96 -26.87 19.10 13.91
N LYS A 97 -25.96 19.55 14.79
CA LYS A 97 -25.32 18.69 15.80
C LYS A 97 -26.32 18.05 16.77
N ALA A 98 -27.51 18.64 16.91
CA ALA A 98 -28.58 18.07 17.72
C ALA A 98 -29.21 16.82 17.09
N ILE A 99 -29.09 16.66 15.76
CA ILE A 99 -29.70 15.57 15.00
C ILE A 99 -28.65 14.52 14.62
N ARG A 100 -27.46 14.95 14.18
CA ARG A 100 -26.41 14.04 13.70
C ARG A 100 -25.16 14.12 14.58
N PRO A 101 -24.66 12.97 15.08
CA PRO A 101 -23.38 12.91 15.79
C PRO A 101 -22.24 13.46 14.94
N VAL A 102 -21.27 14.09 15.59
CA VAL A 102 -20.08 14.68 14.96
C VAL A 102 -18.82 13.98 15.43
N THR A 103 -17.86 13.78 14.53
CA THR A 103 -16.54 13.24 14.89
C THR A 103 -15.59 14.34 15.34
N GLN A 104 -15.67 15.51 14.71
CA GLN A 104 -14.90 16.71 15.02
C GLN A 104 -15.77 17.94 14.80
N THR A 105 -15.32 19.09 15.31
CA THR A 105 -16.01 20.37 15.13
C THR A 105 -16.20 20.67 13.64
N GLY A 106 -17.45 20.65 13.20
CA GLY A 106 -17.82 20.96 11.80
C GLY A 106 -17.75 19.79 10.83
N ARG A 107 -17.56 18.54 11.27
CA ARG A 107 -17.71 17.37 10.39
C ARG A 107 -18.63 16.33 11.03
N PRO A 108 -19.87 16.16 10.52
CA PRO A 108 -20.76 15.09 10.94
C PRO A 108 -20.19 13.70 10.62
N LEU A 109 -20.56 12.71 11.42
CA LEU A 109 -20.15 11.31 11.24
C LEU A 109 -20.60 10.79 9.87
N THR A 110 -19.67 10.33 9.03
CA THR A 110 -19.97 9.72 7.71
C THR A 110 -20.59 8.32 7.84
N GLY A 111 -21.36 7.91 6.82
CA GLY A 111 -21.93 6.55 6.75
C GLY A 111 -20.99 5.51 6.13
N PHE A 112 -19.88 5.95 5.53
CA PHE A 112 -18.87 5.08 4.92
C PHE A 112 -17.47 5.59 5.25
N VAL A 113 -16.62 4.70 5.77
CA VAL A 113 -15.25 5.00 6.19
C VAL A 113 -14.28 4.30 5.23
N ARG A 114 -13.60 5.07 4.39
CA ARG A 114 -12.45 4.63 3.58
C ARG A 114 -11.13 4.95 4.28
N PRO A 115 -10.01 4.27 3.99
CA PRO A 115 -8.71 4.56 4.60
C PRO A 115 -8.28 6.04 4.44
N SER A 116 -8.64 6.66 3.31
CA SER A 116 -8.41 8.08 3.01
C SER A 116 -9.44 9.06 3.60
N THR A 117 -10.29 8.60 4.53
CA THR A 117 -11.28 9.49 5.17
C THR A 117 -10.57 10.42 6.15
N GLN A 118 -10.66 11.73 5.89
CA GLN A 118 -10.17 12.78 6.78
C GLN A 118 -11.33 13.48 7.48
N ALA A 119 -11.45 13.23 8.79
CA ALA A 119 -12.50 13.80 9.64
C ALA A 119 -12.16 15.21 10.18
N GLY A 120 -10.98 15.74 9.83
CA GLY A 120 -10.49 17.07 10.20
C GLY A 120 -8.97 17.07 10.27
N ARG A 121 -8.35 18.25 10.33
CA ARG A 121 -6.89 18.39 10.52
C ARG A 121 -6.61 18.98 11.92
N PRO A 122 -5.62 18.47 12.66
CA PRO A 122 -5.19 19.10 13.90
C PRO A 122 -4.62 20.51 13.61
N GLY A 123 -4.68 21.44 14.57
CA GLY A 123 -4.15 22.79 14.40
C GLY A 123 -2.67 22.92 14.78
N SER A 124 -2.16 21.97 15.57
CA SER A 124 -0.76 21.91 15.99
C SER A 124 -0.30 20.46 16.18
N ILE A 125 1.02 20.25 16.18
CA ILE A 125 1.62 18.95 16.48
C ILE A 125 1.26 18.49 17.90
N GLU A 126 1.27 19.40 18.87
CA GLU A 126 0.89 19.07 20.25
C GLU A 126 -0.55 18.58 20.33
N GLN A 127 -1.48 19.23 19.61
CA GLN A 127 -2.86 18.77 19.52
C GLN A 127 -2.94 17.40 18.85
N ALA A 128 -2.19 17.16 17.76
CA ALA A 128 -2.16 15.88 17.06
C ALA A 128 -1.64 14.73 17.94
N LEU A 129 -0.74 15.01 18.89
CA LEU A 129 -0.20 14.00 19.82
C LEU A 129 -1.10 13.77 21.04
N LYS A 130 -1.80 14.81 21.51
CA LYS A 130 -2.70 14.73 22.68
C LYS A 130 -4.09 14.20 22.34
N THR A 131 -4.49 14.20 21.06
CA THR A 131 -5.77 13.63 20.63
C THR A 131 -5.68 12.11 20.41
N PRO A 132 -6.81 11.39 20.49
CA PRO A 132 -6.84 9.97 20.15
C PRO A 132 -6.31 9.72 18.73
N ARG A 133 -5.51 8.66 18.57
CA ARG A 133 -4.79 8.36 17.30
C ARG A 133 -5.72 8.10 16.10
N THR A 134 -7.00 7.82 16.31
CA THR A 134 -8.00 7.57 15.26
C THR A 134 -9.02 8.71 15.14
N ALA A 135 -8.78 9.85 15.79
CA ALA A 135 -9.74 10.96 15.82
C ALA A 135 -9.86 11.71 14.48
N HIS A 136 -8.82 11.66 13.64
CA HIS A 136 -8.75 12.40 12.37
C HIS A 136 -8.76 11.47 11.14
N THR A 137 -8.28 10.24 11.30
CA THR A 137 -8.10 9.24 10.23
C THR A 137 -8.79 7.92 10.57
N ALA A 138 -9.11 7.14 9.54
CA ALA A 138 -9.72 5.81 9.68
C ALA A 138 -8.80 4.77 10.36
N ARG A 139 -7.48 5.02 10.36
CA ARG A 139 -6.46 4.18 10.99
C ARG A 139 -5.66 5.01 11.99
N PRO A 140 -4.97 4.38 12.97
CA PRO A 140 -4.11 5.11 13.89
C PRO A 140 -3.09 5.98 13.13
N MET A 141 -3.07 7.27 13.42
CA MET A 141 -2.11 8.24 12.89
C MET A 141 -0.68 7.75 13.13
N THR A 142 0.23 8.06 12.21
CA THR A 142 1.68 7.84 12.30
C THR A 142 2.42 9.15 12.05
N SER A 143 3.71 9.22 12.39
CA SER A 143 4.50 10.45 12.21
C SER A 143 4.63 10.85 10.74
N ALA A 144 4.88 9.88 9.86
CA ALA A 144 4.85 10.01 8.40
C ALA A 144 3.89 8.95 7.83
N SER A 145 3.49 9.09 6.58
CA SER A 145 2.59 8.15 5.89
C SER A 145 3.08 6.71 6.05
N GLY A 146 2.21 5.87 6.65
CA GLY A 146 2.52 4.50 7.03
C GLY A 146 2.80 3.54 5.86
N ARG A 147 2.71 4.02 4.61
CA ARG A 147 3.02 3.25 3.39
C ARG A 147 4.42 2.63 3.43
N TYR A 148 5.37 3.29 4.11
CA TYR A 148 6.76 2.83 4.24
C TYR A 148 7.09 2.21 5.61
N VAL A 149 6.19 2.30 6.60
CA VAL A 149 6.48 1.91 7.99
C VAL A 149 6.12 0.44 8.28
N ARG A 150 6.00 -0.39 7.23
CA ARG A 150 6.32 -1.82 7.37
C ARG A 150 7.81 -2.09 7.67
N LEU A 151 8.58 -1.06 8.04
CA LEU A 151 9.89 -1.14 8.71
C LEU A 151 9.93 -2.10 9.93
N GLY A 152 8.78 -2.53 10.48
CA GLY A 152 8.69 -3.51 11.58
C GLY A 152 8.05 -4.85 11.24
N THR A 153 7.60 -5.07 10.00
CA THR A 153 6.95 -6.34 9.59
C THR A 153 7.74 -7.15 8.57
N ALA A 154 8.86 -6.63 8.04
CA ALA A 154 9.80 -7.48 7.29
C ALA A 154 10.29 -8.68 8.15
N SER A 155 10.35 -8.52 9.47
CA SER A 155 10.62 -9.59 10.44
C SER A 155 9.38 -10.42 10.85
N MET A 156 8.16 -9.96 10.57
CA MET A 156 6.91 -10.72 10.85
C MET A 156 6.40 -11.48 9.62
N LEU A 157 6.75 -11.02 8.41
CA LEU A 157 6.52 -11.68 7.13
C LEU A 157 7.80 -12.37 6.64
N THR A 158 8.65 -12.84 7.56
CA THR A 158 9.72 -13.76 7.18
C THR A 158 9.07 -15.03 6.67
N ASN A 159 9.05 -15.21 5.35
CA ASN A 159 8.90 -16.54 4.79
C ASN A 159 9.94 -17.44 5.48
N PRO A 160 9.59 -18.69 5.83
CA PRO A 160 10.52 -19.59 6.52
C PRO A 160 11.86 -19.76 5.77
N ASP A 161 11.85 -19.57 4.45
CA ASP A 161 13.02 -19.67 3.56
C ASP A 161 13.77 -18.34 3.34
N GLY A 162 13.37 -17.25 4.01
CA GLY A 162 14.01 -15.93 3.88
C GLY A 162 13.49 -15.09 2.69
N PRO A 163 14.17 -13.96 2.38
CA PRO A 163 13.75 -13.07 1.30
C PRO A 163 13.91 -13.73 -0.06
N PHE A 164 12.88 -13.66 -0.91
CA PHE A 164 12.89 -14.32 -2.21
C PHE A 164 13.95 -13.74 -3.17
N ILE A 165 14.04 -12.42 -3.25
CA ILE A 165 14.99 -11.71 -4.11
C ILE A 165 15.70 -10.65 -3.27
N ASN A 166 17.03 -10.65 -3.33
CA ASN A 166 17.81 -9.56 -2.75
C ASN A 166 18.00 -8.45 -3.80
N ILE A 167 17.25 -7.35 -3.63
CA ILE A 167 17.25 -6.21 -4.56
C ILE A 167 18.66 -5.62 -4.74
N SER A 168 19.47 -5.58 -3.67
CA SER A 168 20.82 -5.00 -3.70
C SER A 168 21.81 -5.77 -4.59
N LYS A 169 21.56 -7.05 -4.84
CA LYS A 169 22.41 -7.92 -5.68
C LYS A 169 21.94 -7.98 -7.13
N LEU A 170 20.75 -7.47 -7.42
CA LEU A 170 20.12 -7.57 -8.73
C LEU A 170 20.53 -6.38 -9.62
N ASN A 171 21.03 -6.66 -10.82
CA ASN A 171 21.30 -5.60 -11.80
C ASN A 171 20.00 -5.18 -12.50
N LEU A 172 19.35 -4.15 -11.97
CA LEU A 172 18.07 -3.63 -12.46
C LEU A 172 18.12 -3.19 -13.93
N ASN A 173 19.25 -2.64 -14.40
CA ASN A 173 19.41 -2.19 -15.79
C ASN A 173 19.24 -3.34 -16.79
N ASN A 174 19.66 -4.56 -16.42
CA ASN A 174 19.50 -5.73 -17.28
C ASN A 174 18.03 -6.20 -17.37
N TYR A 175 17.27 -6.04 -16.27
CA TYR A 175 15.87 -6.43 -16.22
C TYR A 175 14.95 -5.37 -16.87
N ALA A 176 15.32 -4.10 -16.82
CA ALA A 176 14.62 -3.02 -17.50
C ALA A 176 14.53 -3.25 -19.02
N GLN A 177 15.57 -3.82 -19.64
CA GLN A 177 15.56 -4.17 -21.07
C GLN A 177 14.57 -5.30 -21.43
N LYS A 178 14.03 -6.03 -20.44
CA LYS A 178 13.13 -7.16 -20.63
C LYS A 178 11.74 -6.81 -20.09
N PRO A 179 10.84 -6.18 -20.88
CA PRO A 179 9.59 -5.59 -20.38
C PRO A 179 8.65 -6.61 -19.72
N LYS A 180 8.69 -7.88 -20.15
CA LYS A 180 7.88 -8.96 -19.55
C LYS A 180 8.27 -9.26 -18.09
N LEU A 181 9.55 -9.16 -17.76
CA LEU A 181 10.07 -9.35 -16.40
C LEU A 181 10.08 -8.04 -15.62
N ALA A 182 10.39 -6.92 -16.28
CA ALA A 182 10.43 -5.59 -15.67
C ALA A 182 9.11 -5.24 -14.97
N LYS A 183 7.95 -5.49 -15.61
CA LYS A 183 6.64 -5.19 -15.00
C LYS A 183 6.39 -5.99 -13.72
N ALA A 184 6.62 -7.30 -13.75
CA ALA A 184 6.42 -8.15 -12.58
C ALA A 184 7.42 -7.81 -11.46
N LEU A 185 8.67 -7.50 -11.83
CA LEU A 185 9.69 -7.07 -10.89
C LEU A 185 9.38 -5.71 -10.26
N PHE A 186 8.90 -4.76 -11.07
CA PHE A 186 8.42 -3.45 -10.60
C PHE A 186 7.29 -3.62 -9.57
N GLU A 187 6.26 -4.39 -9.91
CA GLU A 187 5.12 -4.65 -9.01
C GLU A 187 5.57 -5.31 -7.70
N TYR A 188 6.54 -6.23 -7.75
CA TYR A 188 7.15 -6.84 -6.58
C TYR A 188 7.91 -5.83 -5.71
N ILE A 189 8.84 -5.07 -6.27
CA ILE A 189 9.63 -4.11 -5.48
C ILE A 189 8.73 -3.02 -4.89
N PHE A 190 7.71 -2.59 -5.65
CA PHE A 190 6.81 -1.53 -5.23
C PHE A 190 5.79 -1.95 -4.16
N HIS A 191 5.04 -3.05 -4.38
CA HIS A 191 3.97 -3.45 -3.46
C HIS A 191 4.42 -4.43 -2.38
N HIS A 192 5.38 -5.32 -2.65
CA HIS A 192 5.85 -6.31 -1.68
C HIS A 192 6.99 -5.76 -0.81
N GLU A 193 8.06 -5.26 -1.44
CA GLU A 193 9.23 -4.74 -0.71
C GLU A 193 9.06 -3.29 -0.23
N SER A 194 8.12 -2.54 -0.81
CA SER A 194 7.87 -1.11 -0.49
C SER A 194 9.10 -0.21 -0.68
N ASP A 195 10.00 -0.58 -1.60
CA ASP A 195 11.25 0.16 -1.88
C ASP A 195 11.11 1.08 -3.11
N VAL A 196 10.58 2.27 -2.87
CA VAL A 196 10.29 3.25 -3.94
C VAL A 196 11.56 3.83 -4.59
N LYS A 197 12.72 3.76 -3.93
CA LYS A 197 13.97 4.28 -4.50
C LYS A 197 14.45 3.39 -5.64
N ASN A 198 14.50 2.08 -5.41
CA ASN A 198 15.00 1.13 -6.40
C ASN A 198 14.01 0.87 -7.54
N VAL A 199 12.71 1.05 -7.29
CA VAL A 199 11.65 0.95 -8.32
C VAL A 199 11.89 1.89 -9.50
N SER A 200 12.38 3.11 -9.25
CA SER A 200 12.58 4.13 -10.28
C SER A 200 13.60 3.75 -11.35
N ILE A 201 14.45 2.74 -11.10
CA ILE A 201 15.49 2.27 -12.03
C ILE A 201 14.93 1.21 -13.00
N VAL A 202 13.77 0.63 -12.69
CA VAL A 202 13.14 -0.45 -13.48
C VAL A 202 12.19 0.09 -14.56
N ILE A 203 11.83 1.38 -14.47
CA ILE A 203 11.01 2.12 -15.47
C ILE A 203 11.93 2.69 -16.56
#